data_AF-U5SCA1-F1
#
_entry.id   AF-U5SCA1-F1
#
_cell.length_a   1.000
_cell.length_b   1.000
_cell.length_c   1.000
_cell.angle_alpha   90.00
_cell.angle_beta   90.00
_cell.angle_gamma   90.00
#
_symmetry.space_group_name_H-M   'P 1'
#
loop_
_entity.id
_entity.type
_entity.pdbx_description
1 polymer ?
#
loop_
_entity_poly.entity_id
_entity_poly.type
_entity_poly.pdbx_seq_one_letter_code
_entity_poly.pdbx_strand_id
1 'polypeptide(L)'
;MGLFFMKLMWRILPVLSVLVVMGCSYLIWRVKLYQWWNSGHLKRVSLVSLTSLVICFSVLLLLGYSTQSKLPFGSKIHEISAQQQTVKKQKQALEAEKVANEEKEDQIKLQLEAALDLAHNELNIVVINDSVSTLITEEWFSDNQQLIDQLSDVTDREDYMNRFESVREAFLN
;
A
#
# COMPACT_ATOMS: atom_id res chain seq x y z
N MET A 1 5.00 -11.76 -9.32
CA MET A 1 5.63 -12.47 -10.46
C MET A 1 6.53 -11.57 -11.32
N GLY A 2 6.09 -10.37 -11.75
CA GLY A 2 6.89 -9.51 -12.67
C GLY A 2 8.28 -9.08 -12.18
N LEU A 3 8.45 -8.79 -10.88
CA LEU A 3 9.75 -8.40 -10.30
C LEU A 3 10.80 -9.53 -10.32
N PHE A 4 10.35 -10.80 -10.25
CA PHE A 4 11.24 -11.96 -10.35
C PHE A 4 11.76 -12.12 -11.80
N PHE A 5 10.89 -11.97 -12.79
CA PHE A 5 11.29 -12.02 -14.21
C PHE A 5 12.27 -10.90 -14.56
N MET A 6 12.09 -9.69 -14.04
CA MET A 6 12.99 -8.57 -14.31
C MET A 6 14.39 -8.80 -13.74
N LYS A 7 14.50 -9.33 -12.51
CA LYS A 7 15.80 -9.73 -11.91
C LYS A 7 16.45 -10.90 -12.67
N LEU A 8 15.66 -11.86 -13.14
CA LEU A 8 16.17 -13.01 -13.89
C LEU A 8 16.70 -12.57 -15.27
N MET A 9 15.95 -11.69 -15.97
CA MET A 9 16.33 -11.19 -17.29
C MET A 9 17.66 -10.42 -17.25
N TRP A 10 17.88 -9.59 -16.23
CA TRP A 10 19.14 -8.85 -16.04
C TRP A 10 20.35 -9.75 -15.79
N ARG A 11 20.17 -10.94 -15.20
CA ARG A 11 21.25 -11.92 -15.02
C ARG A 11 21.54 -12.74 -16.29
N ILE A 12 20.51 -13.02 -17.09
CA ILE A 12 20.63 -13.87 -18.28
C ILE A 12 21.10 -13.07 -19.51
N LEU A 13 20.79 -11.78 -19.57
CA LEU A 13 21.20 -10.88 -20.67
C LEU A 13 22.71 -10.88 -20.94
N PRO A 14 23.61 -10.73 -19.94
CA PRO A 14 25.06 -10.79 -20.20
C PRO A 14 25.50 -12.17 -20.69
N VAL A 15 24.92 -13.26 -20.18
CA VAL A 15 25.25 -14.62 -20.60
C VAL A 15 24.83 -14.87 -22.06
N LEU A 16 23.64 -14.43 -22.44
CA LEU A 16 23.17 -14.47 -23.82
C LEU A 16 24.05 -13.63 -24.75
N SER A 17 24.46 -12.43 -24.33
CA SER A 17 25.35 -11.59 -25.14
C SER A 17 26.69 -12.27 -25.40
N VAL A 18 27.27 -12.93 -24.39
CA VAL A 18 28.52 -13.70 -24.53
C VAL A 18 28.32 -14.91 -25.43
N LEU A 19 27.19 -15.61 -25.33
CA LEU A 19 26.87 -16.74 -26.20
C LEU A 19 26.69 -16.33 -27.66
N VAL A 20 26.04 -15.19 -27.92
CA VAL A 20 25.91 -14.63 -29.27
C VAL A 20 27.28 -14.22 -29.81
N VAL A 21 28.11 -13.56 -29.01
CA VAL A 21 29.48 -13.19 -29.41
C VAL A 21 30.33 -14.43 -29.68
N MET A 22 30.22 -15.48 -28.86
CA MET A 22 30.89 -16.78 -29.08
C MET A 22 30.41 -17.47 -30.35
N GLY A 23 29.09 -17.50 -30.59
CA GLY A 23 28.51 -18.09 -31.81
C GLY A 23 28.95 -17.35 -33.07
N CYS A 24 28.89 -16.02 -33.06
CA CYS A 24 29.40 -15.19 -34.15
C CYS A 24 30.91 -15.38 -34.33
N SER A 25 31.69 -15.43 -33.26
CA SER A 25 33.15 -15.65 -33.32
C SER A 25 33.49 -17.02 -33.89
N TYR A 26 32.73 -18.06 -33.53
CA TYR A 26 32.89 -19.41 -34.08
C TYR A 26 32.55 -19.48 -35.57
N LEU A 27 31.45 -18.85 -35.99
CA LEU A 27 31.07 -18.75 -37.41
C LEU A 27 32.12 -17.97 -38.21
N ILE A 28 32.60 -16.84 -37.68
CA ILE A 28 33.70 -16.07 -38.27
C ILE A 28 34.97 -16.94 -38.35
N TRP A 29 35.31 -17.71 -37.32
CA TRP A 29 36.45 -18.62 -37.34
C TRP A 29 36.31 -19.68 -38.44
N ARG A 30 35.13 -20.32 -38.56
CA ARG A 30 34.86 -21.32 -39.59
C ARG A 30 35.01 -20.75 -40.99
N VAL A 31 34.46 -19.56 -41.23
CA VAL A 31 34.59 -18.83 -42.50
C VAL A 31 36.04 -18.39 -42.74
N LYS A 32 36.76 -17.94 -41.69
CA LYS A 32 38.17 -17.53 -41.74
C LYS A 32 39.08 -18.70 -42.11
N LEU A 33 38.90 -19.88 -41.52
CA LEU A 33 39.64 -21.09 -41.89
C LEU A 33 39.39 -21.47 -43.35
N TYR A 34 38.14 -21.44 -43.79
CA TYR A 34 37.76 -21.79 -45.16
C TYR A 34 38.25 -20.76 -46.20
N GLN A 35 38.16 -19.46 -45.90
CA GLN A 35 38.60 -18.38 -46.80
C GLN A 35 40.12 -18.17 -46.81
N TRP A 36 40.82 -18.46 -45.71
CA TRP A 36 42.28 -18.38 -45.64
C TRP A 36 42.93 -19.46 -46.51
N TRP A 37 42.27 -20.62 -46.63
CA TRP A 37 42.69 -21.69 -47.53
C TRP A 37 42.45 -21.37 -49.01
N ASN A 38 41.47 -20.50 -49.33
CA ASN A 38 40.94 -20.37 -50.70
C ASN A 38 40.86 -18.94 -51.31
N SER A 39 41.38 -17.86 -50.69
CA SER A 39 41.17 -16.51 -51.28
C SER A 39 42.27 -15.45 -51.12
N GLY A 40 42.33 -14.59 -52.15
CA GLY A 40 43.25 -13.47 -52.33
C GLY A 40 42.93 -12.19 -51.54
N HIS A 41 43.83 -11.21 -51.67
CA HIS A 41 44.09 -10.09 -50.75
C HIS A 41 42.86 -9.28 -50.28
N LEU A 42 41.88 -8.98 -51.14
CA LEU A 42 40.73 -8.11 -50.79
C LEU A 42 39.80 -8.70 -49.73
N LYS A 43 39.57 -10.03 -49.75
CA LYS A 43 38.68 -10.68 -48.77
C LYS A 43 39.30 -10.70 -47.37
N ARG A 44 40.64 -10.65 -47.27
CA ARG A 44 41.36 -10.57 -45.99
C ARG A 44 41.19 -9.19 -45.34
N VAL A 45 41.24 -8.11 -46.12
CA VAL A 45 41.07 -6.73 -45.61
C VAL A 45 39.65 -6.49 -45.09
N SER A 46 38.63 -6.94 -45.82
CA SER A 46 37.23 -6.84 -45.37
C SER A 46 36.95 -7.65 -44.12
N LEU A 47 37.63 -8.79 -43.93
CA LEU A 47 37.48 -9.60 -42.73
C LEU A 47 38.12 -8.92 -41.51
N VAL A 48 39.31 -8.33 -41.68
CA VAL A 48 40.00 -7.60 -40.62
C VAL A 48 39.19 -6.39 -40.16
N SER A 49 38.59 -5.62 -41.07
CA SER A 49 37.74 -4.48 -40.72
C SER A 49 36.51 -4.90 -39.92
N LEU A 50 35.87 -6.02 -40.28
CA LEU A 50 34.71 -6.55 -39.58
C LEU A 50 35.06 -7.02 -38.17
N THR A 51 36.19 -7.72 -38.01
CA THR A 51 36.66 -8.15 -36.68
C THR A 51 37.08 -6.97 -35.79
N SER A 52 37.71 -5.94 -36.36
CA SER A 52 38.08 -4.72 -35.63
C SER A 52 36.85 -3.97 -35.13
N LEU A 53 35.79 -3.88 -35.95
CA LEU A 53 34.54 -3.23 -35.59
C LEU A 53 33.82 -3.97 -34.45
N VAL A 54 33.78 -5.30 -34.48
CA VAL A 54 33.19 -6.12 -33.40
C VAL A 54 33.97 -5.94 -32.09
N ILE A 55 35.30 -5.93 -32.13
CA ILE A 55 36.13 -5.70 -30.94
C ILE A 55 35.87 -4.29 -30.39
N CYS A 56 35.82 -3.27 -31.25
CA CYS A 56 35.55 -1.90 -30.84
C CYS A 56 34.17 -1.75 -30.18
N PHE A 57 33.14 -2.40 -30.74
CA PHE A 57 31.79 -2.43 -30.16
C PHE A 57 31.76 -3.14 -28.80
N SER A 58 32.54 -4.22 -28.66
CA SER A 58 32.67 -4.97 -27.41
C SER A 58 33.32 -4.14 -26.30
N VAL A 59 34.36 -3.35 -26.63
CA VAL A 59 35.00 -2.43 -25.68
C VAL A 59 34.06 -1.29 -25.29
N LEU A 60 33.30 -0.73 -26.24
CA LEU A 60 32.29 0.30 -25.95
C LEU A 60 31.18 -0.22 -25.03
N LEU A 61 30.72 -1.46 -25.24
CA LEU A 61 29.75 -2.10 -24.34
C LEU A 61 30.35 -2.31 -22.94
N LEU A 62 31.59 -2.81 -22.83
CA LEU A 62 32.25 -3.01 -21.53
C LEU A 62 32.46 -1.69 -20.78
N LEU A 63 32.88 -0.62 -21.46
CA LEU A 63 33.01 0.73 -20.88
C LEU A 63 31.65 1.35 -20.54
N GLY A 64 30.63 1.11 -21.36
CA GLY A 64 29.24 1.51 -21.09
C GLY A 64 28.68 0.85 -19.83
N TYR A 65 28.92 -0.45 -19.66
CA TYR A 65 28.56 -1.18 -18.44
C TYR A 65 29.35 -0.72 -17.21
N SER A 66 30.65 -0.39 -17.35
CA SER A 66 31.45 0.09 -16.21
C SER A 66 31.05 1.49 -15.77
N THR A 67 30.68 2.38 -16.70
CA THR A 67 30.24 3.75 -16.41
C THR A 67 28.77 3.82 -15.95
N GLN A 68 27.91 2.92 -16.40
CA GLN A 68 26.52 2.80 -15.90
C GLN A 68 26.41 2.14 -14.51
N SER A 69 27.45 1.45 -14.03
CA SER A 69 27.46 0.84 -12.67
C SER A 69 27.43 1.86 -11.52
N LYS A 70 27.67 3.15 -11.82
CA LYS A 70 27.51 4.28 -10.90
C LYS A 70 26.31 5.17 -11.22
N LEU A 71 25.31 4.68 -11.96
CA LEU A 71 24.04 5.39 -11.98
C LEU A 71 23.40 5.32 -10.57
N PRO A 72 22.97 6.45 -9.98
CA PRO A 72 22.46 6.54 -8.61
C PRO A 72 21.06 5.92 -8.45
N PHE A 73 20.74 4.89 -9.23
CA PHE A 73 19.50 4.15 -9.11
C PHE A 73 19.46 3.38 -7.79
N GLY A 74 20.59 2.85 -7.31
CA GLY A 74 20.65 2.15 -6.02
C GLY A 74 20.29 3.04 -4.82
N SER A 75 20.82 4.26 -4.75
CA SER A 75 20.52 5.21 -3.67
C SER A 75 19.09 5.74 -3.76
N LYS A 76 18.62 6.10 -4.96
CA LYS A 76 17.23 6.56 -5.16
C LYS A 76 16.21 5.46 -4.90
N ILE A 77 16.50 4.20 -5.22
CA ILE A 77 15.62 3.07 -4.88
C ILE A 77 15.59 2.85 -3.35
N HIS A 78 16.72 2.99 -2.67
CA HIS A 78 16.76 2.91 -1.21
C HIS A 78 15.96 4.03 -0.53
N GLU A 79 16.07 5.26 -1.02
CA GLU A 79 15.29 6.40 -0.52
C GLU A 79 13.79 6.24 -0.79
N ILE A 80 13.41 5.82 -2.00
CA ILE A 80 12.00 5.59 -2.37
C ILE A 80 11.41 4.44 -1.55
N SER A 81 12.14 3.34 -1.35
CA SER A 81 11.66 2.23 -0.52
C SER A 81 11.52 2.60 0.96
N ALA A 82 12.42 3.42 1.50
CA ALA A 82 12.31 3.94 2.86
C ALA A 82 11.07 4.84 3.02
N GLN A 83 10.82 5.74 2.06
CA GLN A 83 9.63 6.58 2.04
C GLN A 83 8.32 5.78 1.88
N GLN A 84 8.32 4.71 1.07
CA GLN A 84 7.15 3.84 0.96
C GLN A 84 6.87 3.09 2.26
N GLN A 85 7.90 2.70 3.00
CA GLN A 85 7.74 2.02 4.28
C GLN A 85 7.22 2.96 5.37
N THR A 86 7.66 4.23 5.40
CA THR A 86 7.13 5.22 6.36
C THR A 86 5.67 5.56 6.06
N VAL A 87 5.32 5.77 4.78
CA VAL A 87 3.93 6.01 4.37
C VAL A 87 3.04 4.81 4.72
N LYS A 88 3.52 3.58 4.50
CA LYS A 88 2.76 2.37 4.88
C LYS A 88 2.50 2.30 6.38
N LYS A 89 3.50 2.60 7.22
CA LYS A 89 3.33 2.62 8.69
C LYS A 89 2.36 3.70 9.13
N GLN A 90 2.45 4.91 8.56
CA GLN A 90 1.51 5.99 8.86
C GLN A 90 0.09 5.62 8.48
N LYS A 91 -0.10 5.00 7.31
CA LYS A 91 -1.43 4.57 6.86
C LYS A 91 -2.04 3.51 7.77
N GLN A 92 -1.24 2.54 8.20
CA GLN A 92 -1.67 1.51 9.15
C GLN A 92 -2.02 2.09 10.52
N ALA A 93 -1.26 3.06 11.01
CA ALA A 93 -1.57 3.72 12.28
C ALA A 93 -2.89 4.50 12.19
N LEU A 94 -3.12 5.21 11.09
CA LEU A 94 -4.32 6.00 10.86
C LEU A 94 -5.55 5.10 10.66
N GLU A 95 -5.41 3.97 9.97
CA GLU A 95 -6.48 2.96 9.86
C GLU A 95 -6.81 2.34 11.22
N ALA A 96 -5.81 2.01 12.05
CA ALA A 96 -6.04 1.48 13.38
C ALA A 96 -6.71 2.50 14.32
N GLU A 97 -6.34 3.78 14.22
CA GLU A 97 -6.97 4.86 14.99
C GLU A 97 -8.43 5.09 14.57
N LYS A 98 -8.72 5.03 13.27
CA LYS A 98 -10.10 5.11 12.76
C LYS A 98 -10.97 3.98 13.29
N VAL A 99 -10.51 2.74 13.19
CA VAL A 99 -11.24 1.57 13.70
C VAL A 99 -11.47 1.69 15.20
N ALA A 100 -10.46 2.11 15.97
CA ALA A 100 -10.61 2.30 17.42
C ALA A 100 -11.60 3.42 17.79
N ASN A 101 -11.72 4.46 16.97
CA ASN A 101 -12.72 5.51 17.18
C ASN A 101 -14.13 5.04 16.77
N GLU A 102 -14.27 4.35 15.64
CA GLU A 102 -15.54 3.74 15.21
C GLU A 102 -16.08 2.75 16.26
N GLU A 103 -15.22 1.87 16.80
CA GLU A 103 -15.60 0.94 17.87
C GLU A 103 -16.07 1.64 19.15
N LYS A 104 -15.47 2.79 19.50
CA LYS A 104 -15.90 3.58 20.66
C LYS A 104 -17.24 4.25 20.42
N GLU A 105 -17.47 4.78 19.23
CA GLU A 105 -18.77 5.36 18.87
C GLU A 105 -19.87 4.31 18.88
N ASP A 106 -19.61 3.12 18.33
CA ASP A 106 -20.55 2.00 18.38
C ASP A 106 -20.88 1.59 19.82
N GLN A 107 -19.88 1.58 20.72
CA GLN A 107 -20.12 1.32 22.15
C GLN A 107 -21.01 2.38 22.81
N ILE A 108 -20.79 3.67 22.50
CA ILE A 108 -21.61 4.76 23.02
C ILE A 108 -23.06 4.63 22.52
N LYS A 109 -23.25 4.36 21.22
CA LYS A 109 -24.59 4.14 20.64
C LYS A 109 -25.31 2.97 21.30
N LEU A 110 -24.61 1.85 21.54
CA LEU A 110 -25.18 0.71 22.25
C LEU A 110 -25.60 1.05 23.69
N GLN A 111 -24.82 1.88 24.40
CA GLN A 111 -25.18 2.33 25.75
C GLN A 111 -26.41 3.25 25.74
N LEU A 112 -26.48 4.18 24.79
CA LEU A 112 -27.63 5.08 24.64
C LEU A 112 -28.90 4.32 24.26
N GLU A 113 -28.81 3.32 23.39
CA GLU A 113 -29.97 2.50 23.02
C GLU A 113 -30.44 1.65 24.20
N ALA A 114 -29.53 1.03 24.95
CA ALA A 114 -29.86 0.29 26.17
C ALA A 114 -30.49 1.20 27.24
N ALA A 115 -30.04 2.45 27.34
CA ALA A 115 -30.63 3.45 28.23
C ALA A 115 -32.06 3.83 27.82
N LEU A 116 -32.33 3.98 26.52
CA LEU A 116 -33.67 4.22 26.00
C LEU A 116 -34.60 3.00 26.19
N ASP A 117 -34.09 1.78 26.02
CA ASP A 117 -34.83 0.55 26.31
C ASP A 117 -35.20 0.43 27.79
N LEU A 118 -34.26 0.76 28.69
CA LEU A 118 -34.52 0.84 30.12
C LEU A 118 -35.62 1.87 30.41
N ALA A 119 -35.55 3.05 29.79
CA ALA A 119 -36.55 4.09 29.96
C ALA A 119 -37.94 3.66 29.47
N HIS A 120 -38.01 2.98 28.32
CA HIS A 120 -39.27 2.45 27.80
C HIS A 120 -39.88 1.38 28.72
N ASN A 121 -39.05 0.49 29.27
CA ASN A 121 -39.50 -0.55 30.20
C ASN A 121 -39.99 0.03 31.53
N GLU A 122 -39.27 1.02 32.07
CA GLU A 122 -39.64 1.77 33.26
C GLU A 122 -40.96 2.53 33.07
N LEU A 123 -41.19 3.11 31.89
CA LEU A 123 -42.39 3.89 31.61
C LEU A 123 -43.65 3.02 31.77
N ASN A 124 -43.60 1.80 31.24
CA ASN A 124 -44.69 0.83 31.39
C ASN A 124 -44.94 0.48 32.87
N ILE A 125 -43.89 0.38 33.69
CA ILE A 125 -44.02 0.06 35.12
C ILE A 125 -44.58 1.24 35.91
N VAL A 126 -44.08 2.46 35.65
CA VAL A 126 -44.53 3.70 36.28
C VAL A 126 -46.00 3.97 35.98
N VAL A 127 -46.43 3.81 34.72
CA VAL A 127 -47.82 4.01 34.30
C VAL A 127 -48.77 2.98 34.93
N ILE A 128 -48.31 1.75 35.16
CA ILE A 128 -49.14 0.67 35.74
C ILE A 128 -49.25 0.80 37.28
N ASN A 129 -48.17 1.19 37.95
CA ASN A 129 -48.08 1.18 39.42
C ASN A 129 -48.23 2.57 40.09
N ASP A 130 -48.39 3.64 39.30
CA ASP A 130 -48.52 5.04 39.78
C ASP A 130 -47.38 5.44 40.73
N SER A 131 -46.16 4.99 40.41
CA SER A 131 -44.97 5.10 41.25
C SER A 131 -43.90 5.95 40.60
N VAL A 132 -43.23 6.82 41.37
CA VAL A 132 -42.07 7.59 40.90
C VAL A 132 -40.92 6.65 40.52
N SER A 133 -40.33 6.83 39.33
CA SER A 133 -39.15 6.06 38.90
C SER A 133 -37.98 6.31 39.86
N THR A 134 -37.36 5.22 40.33
CA THR A 134 -36.13 5.29 41.14
C THR A 134 -34.85 5.21 40.30
N LEU A 135 -34.97 4.88 39.01
CA LEU A 135 -33.86 4.64 38.11
C LEU A 135 -33.65 5.78 37.11
N ILE A 136 -34.72 6.44 36.67
CA ILE A 136 -34.67 7.60 35.78
C ILE A 136 -34.74 8.87 36.61
N THR A 137 -33.57 9.44 36.88
CA THR A 137 -33.39 10.68 37.65
C THR A 137 -32.80 11.77 36.76
N GLU A 138 -32.76 13.02 37.24
CA GLU A 138 -32.04 14.11 36.53
C GLU A 138 -30.55 13.80 36.33
N GLU A 139 -29.93 13.09 37.28
CA GLU A 139 -28.53 12.66 37.18
C GLU A 139 -28.34 11.65 36.04
N TRP A 140 -29.28 10.72 35.89
CA TRP A 140 -29.29 9.78 34.75
C TRP A 140 -29.39 10.48 33.40
N PHE A 141 -30.21 11.54 33.28
CA PHE A 141 -30.27 12.33 32.04
C PHE A 141 -28.96 13.07 31.77
N SER A 142 -28.33 13.65 32.79
CA SER A 142 -27.04 14.33 32.67
C SER A 142 -25.95 13.37 32.18
N ASP A 143 -25.89 12.15 32.71
CA ASP A 143 -24.91 11.14 32.33
C ASP A 143 -25.08 10.71 30.86
N ASN A 144 -26.32 10.49 30.42
CA ASN A 144 -26.59 10.16 29.03
C ASN A 144 -26.34 11.34 28.09
N GLN A 145 -26.60 12.58 28.53
CA GLN A 145 -26.31 13.76 27.72
C GLN A 145 -24.79 13.94 27.49
N GLN A 146 -23.95 13.62 28.47
CA GLN A 146 -22.50 13.60 28.28
C GLN A 146 -22.05 12.54 27.28
N LEU A 147 -22.74 11.40 27.19
CA LEU A 147 -22.47 10.37 26.19
C LEU A 147 -22.91 10.82 24.78
N ILE A 148 -24.05 11.50 24.66
CA ILE A 148 -24.51 12.09 23.41
C ILE A 148 -23.49 13.12 22.90
N ASP A 149 -23.00 14.00 23.76
CA ASP A 149 -22.02 15.04 23.39
C ASP A 149 -20.69 14.48 22.87
N GLN A 150 -20.37 13.22 23.20
CA GLN A 150 -19.15 12.52 22.75
C GLN A 150 -19.26 11.93 21.33
N LEU A 151 -20.46 11.85 20.75
CA LEU A 151 -20.65 11.38 19.37
C LEU A 151 -20.10 12.42 18.37
N SER A 152 -19.35 11.97 17.36
CA SER A 152 -18.78 12.88 16.36
C SER A 152 -19.81 13.35 15.33
N ASP A 153 -20.79 12.50 14.97
CA ASP A 153 -21.84 12.84 14.02
C ASP A 153 -22.85 13.82 14.64
N VAL A 154 -23.15 14.90 13.93
CA VAL A 154 -24.15 15.90 14.34
C VAL A 154 -25.56 15.32 14.26
N THR A 155 -25.84 14.50 13.26
CA THR A 155 -27.15 13.91 13.00
C THR A 155 -27.54 12.94 14.12
N ASP A 156 -26.60 12.06 14.50
CA ASP A 156 -26.83 11.09 15.58
C ASP A 156 -27.04 11.81 16.92
N ARG A 157 -26.32 12.90 17.16
CA ARG A 157 -26.52 13.71 18.37
C ARG A 157 -27.89 14.34 18.44
N GLU A 158 -28.39 14.85 17.34
CA GLU A 158 -29.72 15.47 17.27
C GLU A 158 -30.82 14.42 17.47
N ASP A 159 -30.69 13.22 16.88
CA ASP A 159 -31.64 12.10 17.06
C ASP A 159 -31.67 11.57 18.51
N TYR A 160 -30.51 11.12 19.01
CA TYR A 160 -29.99 11.35 20.36
C TYR A 160 -30.87 12.19 21.29
N MET A 161 -30.64 13.50 21.17
CA MET A 161 -31.20 14.54 22.03
C MET A 161 -32.73 14.52 22.02
N ASN A 162 -33.34 14.43 20.83
CA ASN A 162 -34.80 14.46 20.68
C ASN A 162 -35.47 13.24 21.34
N ARG A 163 -34.88 12.05 21.22
CA ARG A 163 -35.38 10.82 21.87
C ARG A 163 -35.30 10.93 23.38
N PHE A 164 -34.20 11.42 23.93
CA PHE A 164 -34.05 11.62 25.38
C PHE A 164 -34.89 12.76 25.93
N GLU A 165 -35.13 13.83 25.17
CA GLU A 165 -36.05 14.91 25.53
C GLU A 165 -37.49 14.40 25.65
N SER A 166 -37.92 13.55 24.70
CA SER A 166 -39.24 12.89 24.76
C SER A 166 -39.39 12.01 26.01
N VAL A 167 -38.34 11.29 26.40
CA VAL A 167 -38.33 10.51 27.65
C VAL A 167 -38.38 11.45 28.86
N ARG A 168 -37.63 12.55 28.85
CA ARG A 168 -37.63 13.53 29.95
C ARG A 168 -39.02 14.10 30.21
N GLU A 169 -39.73 14.47 29.15
CA GLU A 169 -41.11 14.96 29.25
C GLU A 169 -42.06 13.90 29.85
N ALA A 170 -41.83 12.62 29.60
CA ALA A 170 -42.71 11.56 30.08
C ALA A 170 -42.50 11.18 31.57
N PHE A 171 -41.34 11.51 32.14
CA PHE A 171 -40.99 11.14 33.52
C PHE A 171 -40.90 12.33 34.49
N LEU A 172 -40.60 13.54 34.00
CA LEU A 172 -40.40 14.73 34.85
C LEU A 172 -41.50 15.80 34.71
N ASN A 173 -42.45 15.64 33.77
CA ASN A 173 -43.69 16.45 33.68
C ASN A 173 -44.92 15.59 33.95
#